data_AF-A0A1T1IF05-F1
#
_entry.id   AF-A0A1T1IF05-F1
#
_cell.length_a   1.000
_cell.length_b   1.000
_cell.length_c   1.000
_cell.angle_alpha   90.00
_cell.angle_beta   90.00
_cell.angle_gamma   90.00
#
_symmetry.space_group_name_H-M   'P 1'
#
loop_
_entity.id
_entity.type
_entity.pdbx_description
1 polymer ?
#
loop_
_entity_poly.entity_id
_entity_poly.type
_entity_poly.pdbx_seq_one_letter_code
_entity_poly.pdbx_strand_id
1 'polypeptide(L)'
;MKPLMDQFDRLCQQAQSAFGEEGERSYEATLIDILNFVKRHPQCRAGFVERFKLILNVGNAPFEAVAFCMRELQWFELRDYVSAVLQSSVDPRSQALTSVLSAYDEVWPDADLYRYYGGPA
;
A
#
# COMPACT_ATOMS: atom_id res chain seq x y z
N MET A 1 -2.66 -1.11 -21.21
CA MET A 1 -2.19 -1.68 -19.93
C MET A 1 -0.86 -1.09 -19.48
N LYS A 2 0.20 -1.12 -20.30
CA LYS A 2 1.50 -0.52 -19.97
C LYS A 2 1.43 0.95 -19.49
N PRO A 3 0.67 1.85 -20.15
CA PRO A 3 0.58 3.26 -19.71
C PRO A 3 -0.03 3.43 -18.31
N LEU A 4 -0.95 2.55 -17.90
CA LEU A 4 -1.59 2.61 -16.59
C LEU A 4 -0.66 2.12 -15.48
N MET A 5 0.15 1.09 -15.75
CA MET A 5 1.15 0.63 -14.80
C MET A 5 2.26 1.67 -14.63
N ASP A 6 2.67 2.33 -15.73
CA ASP A 6 3.64 3.42 -15.66
C ASP A 6 3.09 4.61 -14.84
N GLN A 7 1.79 4.89 -14.94
CA GLN A 7 1.15 5.93 -14.13
C GLN A 7 1.07 5.53 -12.65
N PHE A 8 0.71 4.27 -12.36
CA PHE A 8 0.75 3.73 -11.00
C PHE A 8 2.16 3.85 -10.39
N ASP A 9 3.20 3.46 -11.13
CA ASP A 9 4.58 3.53 -10.67
C ASP A 9 4.98 4.98 -10.32
N ARG A 10 4.54 5.97 -11.10
CA ARG A 10 4.78 7.39 -10.80
C ARG A 10 4.10 7.84 -9.52
N LEU A 11 2.86 7.39 -9.25
CA LEU A 11 2.17 7.71 -8.01
C LEU A 11 2.90 7.09 -6.80
N CYS A 12 3.38 5.85 -6.93
CA CYS A 12 4.19 5.21 -5.90
C CYS A 12 5.52 5.95 -5.66
N GLN A 13 6.19 6.43 -6.72
CA GLN A 13 7.39 7.26 -6.58
C GLN A 13 7.10 8.58 -5.86
N GLN A 14 5.98 9.24 -6.17
CA GLN A 14 5.57 10.46 -5.47
C GLN A 14 5.33 10.21 -3.98
N ALA A 15 4.68 9.09 -3.63
CA ALA A 15 4.50 8.69 -2.25
C ALA A 15 5.84 8.42 -1.55
N GLN A 16 6.78 7.76 -2.23
CA GLN A 16 8.14 7.55 -1.70
C GLN A 16 8.89 8.86 -1.45
N SER A 17 8.75 9.85 -2.32
CA SER A 17 9.36 11.17 -2.12
C SER A 17 8.69 11.97 -0.99
N ALA A 18 7.38 11.86 -0.83
CA ALA A 18 6.67 12.52 0.26
C ALA A 18 6.86 11.82 1.63
N PHE A 19 7.43 10.61 1.65
CA PHE A 19 7.64 9.84 2.86
C PHE A 19 8.78 10.44 3.68
N GLY A 20 8.46 11.00 4.85
CA GLY A 20 9.42 11.61 5.76
C GLY A 20 9.83 13.05 5.41
N GLU A 21 9.23 13.66 4.39
CA GLU A 21 9.45 15.06 4.03
C GLU A 21 8.23 15.93 4.39
N GLU A 22 8.47 17.10 4.99
CA GLU A 22 7.48 18.19 5.08
C GLU A 22 7.42 18.92 3.73
N GLY A 23 6.79 18.30 2.74
CA GLY A 23 6.58 18.87 1.41
C GLY A 23 5.26 19.64 1.25
N GLU A 24 5.05 20.24 0.08
CA GLU A 24 3.78 20.93 -0.26
C GLU A 24 2.56 20.00 -0.27
N ARG A 25 2.79 18.69 -0.49
CA ARG A 25 1.74 17.67 -0.53
C ARG A 25 1.98 16.66 0.60
N SER A 26 0.95 16.43 1.41
CA SER A 26 1.07 15.48 2.51
C SER A 26 1.26 14.06 1.99
N TYR A 27 2.02 13.26 2.74
CA TYR A 27 2.20 11.84 2.46
C TYR A 27 0.85 11.12 2.31
N GLU A 28 -0.10 11.36 3.23
CA GLU A 28 -1.45 10.81 3.16
C GLU A 28 -2.18 11.13 1.84
N ALA A 29 -2.05 12.37 1.33
CA ALA A 29 -2.68 12.75 0.06
C ALA A 29 -2.15 11.91 -1.13
N THR A 30 -0.88 11.51 -1.09
CA THR A 30 -0.30 10.63 -2.12
C THR A 30 -0.83 9.19 -2.02
N LEU A 31 -1.11 8.69 -0.81
CA LEU A 31 -1.71 7.37 -0.61
C LEU A 31 -3.16 7.33 -1.11
N ILE A 32 -3.93 8.41 -0.85
CA ILE A 32 -5.29 8.58 -1.35
C ILE A 32 -5.32 8.58 -2.88
N ASP A 33 -4.35 9.22 -3.53
CA ASP A 33 -4.23 9.21 -5.00
C ASP A 33 -4.00 7.80 -5.55
N ILE A 34 -3.11 7.02 -4.93
CA ILE A 34 -2.85 5.62 -5.32
C ILE A 34 -4.13 4.79 -5.17
N LEU A 35 -4.78 4.88 -4.01
CA LEU A 35 -6.03 4.16 -3.72
C LEU A 35 -7.12 4.50 -4.74
N ASN A 36 -7.35 5.79 -4.98
CA ASN A 36 -8.33 6.25 -5.95
C ASN A 36 -8.01 5.81 -7.38
N PHE A 37 -6.73 5.83 -7.76
CA PHE A 37 -6.28 5.36 -9.06
C PHE A 37 -6.60 3.87 -9.26
N VAL A 38 -6.27 3.04 -8.26
CA VAL A 38 -6.56 1.60 -8.30
C VAL A 38 -8.07 1.34 -8.37
N LYS A 39 -8.88 2.04 -7.56
CA LYS A 39 -10.35 1.91 -7.55
C LYS A 39 -11.00 2.31 -8.87
N ARG A 40 -10.42 3.26 -9.61
CA ARG A 40 -10.92 3.69 -10.94
C ARG A 40 -10.59 2.70 -12.06
N HIS A 41 -9.69 1.75 -11.82
CA HIS A 41 -9.23 0.80 -12.83
C HIS A 41 -9.32 -0.67 -12.34
N PRO A 42 -10.50 -1.15 -11.90
CA PRO A 42 -10.65 -2.50 -11.33
C PRO A 42 -10.28 -3.62 -12.31
N GLN A 43 -10.44 -3.39 -13.62
CA GLN A 43 -10.01 -4.32 -14.67
C GLN A 43 -8.49 -4.57 -14.70
N CYS A 44 -7.71 -3.73 -14.03
CA CYS A 44 -6.26 -3.85 -13.93
C CYS A 44 -5.79 -4.46 -12.59
N ARG A 45 -6.70 -4.99 -11.75
CA ARG A 45 -6.37 -5.60 -10.44
C ARG A 45 -5.16 -6.51 -10.47
N ALA A 46 -5.11 -7.48 -11.40
CA ALA A 46 -3.99 -8.42 -11.50
C ALA A 46 -2.64 -7.70 -11.70
N GLY A 47 -2.61 -6.64 -12.52
CA GLY A 47 -1.40 -5.84 -12.72
C GLY A 47 -1.00 -5.07 -11.46
N PHE A 48 -1.97 -4.49 -10.75
CA PHE A 48 -1.72 -3.78 -9.50
C PHE A 48 -1.24 -4.71 -8.40
N VAL A 49 -1.82 -5.91 -8.27
CA VAL A 49 -1.37 -6.94 -7.33
C VAL A 49 0.11 -7.25 -7.54
N GLU A 50 0.55 -7.46 -8.78
CA GLU A 50 1.97 -7.71 -9.06
C GLU A 50 2.87 -6.52 -8.71
N ARG A 51 2.40 -5.28 -8.93
CA ARG A 51 3.15 -4.08 -8.52
C ARG A 51 3.23 -3.93 -7.00
N PHE A 52 2.16 -4.19 -6.27
CA PHE A 52 2.19 -4.19 -4.81
C PHE A 52 3.12 -5.27 -4.26
N LYS A 53 3.14 -6.48 -4.84
CA LYS A 53 4.13 -7.51 -4.47
C LYS A 53 5.56 -7.03 -4.70
N LEU A 54 5.83 -6.34 -5.81
CA LEU A 54 7.15 -5.76 -6.07
C LEU A 54 7.54 -4.71 -5.03
N ILE A 55 6.60 -3.86 -4.59
CA ILE A 55 6.83 -2.89 -3.52
C ILE A 55 7.27 -3.60 -2.23
N LEU A 56 6.55 -4.65 -1.83
CA LEU A 56 6.85 -5.44 -0.64
C LEU A 56 8.22 -6.16 -0.74
N ASN A 57 8.66 -6.51 -1.96
CA ASN A 57 9.91 -7.23 -2.18
C ASN A 57 11.14 -6.33 -2.33
N VAL A 58 11.00 -5.21 -3.03
CA VAL A 58 12.13 -4.38 -3.49
C VAL A 58 12.22 -3.07 -2.69
N GLY A 59 11.13 -2.66 -2.01
CA GLY A 59 11.11 -1.43 -1.21
C GLY A 59 11.21 -0.15 -2.04
N ASN A 60 10.75 -0.18 -3.29
CA ASN A 60 10.74 0.99 -4.18
C ASN A 60 9.60 1.98 -3.89
N ALA A 61 8.72 1.64 -2.95
CA ALA A 61 7.73 2.50 -2.33
C ALA A 61 7.53 2.06 -0.86
N PRO A 62 6.92 2.90 -0.01
CA PRO A 62 6.71 2.55 1.39
C PRO A 62 5.69 1.41 1.53
N PHE A 63 5.89 0.56 2.54
CA PHE A 63 5.00 -0.58 2.83
C PHE A 63 3.61 -0.10 3.25
N GLU A 64 3.56 1.08 3.87
CA GLU A 64 2.39 1.81 4.29
C GLU A 64 1.45 2.12 3.12
N ALA A 65 1.97 2.32 1.90
CA ALA A 65 1.12 2.50 0.71
C ALA A 65 0.34 1.23 0.38
N VAL A 66 0.93 0.05 0.61
CA VAL A 66 0.24 -1.24 0.43
C VAL A 66 -0.80 -1.41 1.53
N ALA A 67 -0.42 -1.22 2.80
CA ALA A 67 -1.31 -1.35 3.95
C ALA A 67 -2.54 -0.43 3.82
N PHE A 68 -2.31 0.85 3.51
CA PHE A 68 -3.33 1.86 3.31
C PHE A 68 -4.33 1.48 2.20
N CYS A 69 -3.84 0.97 1.06
CA CYS A 69 -4.73 0.54 0.00
C CYS A 69 -5.52 -0.72 0.39
N MET A 70 -4.87 -1.67 1.06
CA MET A 70 -5.50 -2.95 1.41
C MET A 70 -6.54 -2.83 2.51
N ARG A 71 -6.43 -1.82 3.37
CA ARG A 71 -7.47 -1.50 4.36
C ARG A 71 -8.84 -1.39 3.70
N GLU A 72 -8.94 -0.69 2.57
CA GLU A 72 -10.21 -0.54 1.86
C GLU A 72 -10.43 -1.61 0.79
N LEU A 73 -9.40 -1.98 0.03
CA LEU A 73 -9.55 -2.89 -1.10
C LEU A 73 -9.76 -4.36 -0.69
N GLN A 74 -9.19 -4.78 0.44
CA GLN A 74 -9.31 -6.15 0.98
C GLN A 74 -8.98 -7.24 -0.05
N TRP A 75 -7.91 -7.06 -0.84
CA TRP A 75 -7.50 -8.05 -1.84
C TRP A 75 -6.71 -9.19 -1.22
N PHE A 76 -7.37 -10.34 -1.03
CA PHE A 76 -6.77 -11.51 -0.38
C PHE A 76 -5.52 -12.06 -1.07
N GLU A 77 -5.32 -11.81 -2.37
CA GLU A 77 -4.11 -12.22 -3.09
C GLU A 77 -2.85 -11.59 -2.50
N LEU A 78 -2.95 -10.37 -1.96
CA LEU A 78 -1.82 -9.70 -1.30
C LEU A 78 -1.67 -10.17 0.15
N ARG A 79 -2.77 -10.40 0.87
CA ARG A 79 -2.73 -10.99 2.21
C ARG A 79 -2.02 -12.34 2.18
N ASP A 80 -2.48 -13.25 1.32
CA ASP A 80 -1.98 -14.61 1.23
C ASP A 80 -0.51 -14.62 0.78
N TYR A 81 -0.13 -13.71 -0.13
CA TYR A 81 1.26 -13.50 -0.52
C TYR A 81 2.14 -13.09 0.68
N VAL A 82 1.74 -12.07 1.44
CA VAL A 82 2.50 -11.59 2.59
C VAL A 82 2.62 -12.66 3.67
N SER A 83 1.54 -13.41 3.94
CA SER A 83 1.58 -14.54 4.88
C SER A 83 2.57 -15.63 4.45
N ALA A 84 2.60 -15.98 3.16
CA ALA A 84 3.56 -16.96 2.65
C ALA A 84 5.02 -16.47 2.76
N VAL A 85 5.28 -15.18 2.47
CA VAL A 85 6.60 -14.59 2.62
C VAL A 85 7.08 -14.66 4.08
N LEU A 86 6.23 -14.28 5.04
CA LEU A 86 6.54 -14.34 6.47
C LEU A 86 6.83 -15.75 6.98
N GLN A 87 6.12 -16.76 6.49
CA GLN A 87 6.36 -18.16 6.87
C GLN A 87 7.66 -18.72 6.31
N SER A 88 8.12 -18.20 5.16
CA SER A 88 9.24 -18.75 4.40
C SER A 88 10.63 -18.26 4.85
N SER A 89 10.74 -17.23 5.71
CA SER A 89 12.04 -16.77 6.22
C SER A 89 11.95 -15.98 7.52
N VAL A 90 13.05 -15.98 8.30
CA VAL A 90 13.30 -14.98 9.36
C VAL A 90 13.77 -13.70 8.68
N ASP A 91 12.87 -13.02 7.97
CA ASP A 91 13.20 -11.79 7.22
C ASP A 91 13.37 -10.61 8.19
N PRO A 92 14.43 -9.79 8.10
CA PRO A 92 14.51 -8.52 8.82
C PRO A 92 13.30 -7.59 8.59
N ARG A 93 12.56 -7.76 7.49
CA ARG A 93 11.35 -7.00 7.13
C ARG A 93 10.06 -7.53 7.74
N SER A 94 10.14 -8.57 8.59
CA SER A 94 8.98 -9.23 9.20
C SER A 94 8.00 -8.25 9.85
N GLN A 95 8.51 -7.20 10.50
CA GLN A 95 7.69 -6.20 11.17
C GLN A 95 6.87 -5.36 10.18
N ALA A 96 7.49 -4.87 9.09
CA ALA A 96 6.80 -4.08 8.07
C ALA A 96 5.74 -4.91 7.33
N LEU A 97 6.05 -6.17 7.02
CA LEU A 97 5.10 -7.10 6.42
C LEU A 97 3.93 -7.41 7.36
N THR A 98 4.16 -7.48 8.67
CA THR A 98 3.10 -7.67 9.66
C THR A 98 2.17 -6.47 9.73
N SER A 99 2.67 -5.24 9.62
CA SER A 99 1.82 -4.02 9.53
C SER A 99 0.93 -4.04 8.28
N VAL A 100 1.40 -4.61 7.16
CA VAL A 100 0.54 -4.79 5.98
C VAL A 100 -0.59 -5.78 6.24
N LEU A 101 -0.35 -6.85 7.01
CA LEU A 101 -1.40 -7.81 7.36
C LEU A 101 -2.44 -7.21 8.32
N SER A 102 -2.04 -6.35 9.26
CA SER A 102 -2.99 -5.76 10.21
C SER A 102 -4.04 -4.86 9.55
N ALA A 103 -3.78 -4.37 8.33
CA ALA A 103 -4.77 -3.62 7.55
C ALA A 103 -6.02 -4.45 7.18
N TYR A 104 -5.91 -5.79 7.17
CA TYR A 104 -7.00 -6.72 6.88
C TYR A 104 -7.83 -7.08 8.11
N ASP A 105 -7.34 -6.78 9.32
CA ASP A 105 -8.04 -7.09 10.55
C ASP A 105 -9.23 -6.14 10.77
N GLU A 106 -10.20 -6.53 11.59
CA GLU A 106 -11.36 -5.69 11.91
C GLU A 106 -10.91 -4.33 12.47
N VAL A 107 -9.94 -4.36 13.38
CA VAL A 107 -9.28 -3.20 13.96
C VAL A 107 -7.89 -3.07 13.32
N TRP A 108 -7.67 -1.99 12.59
CA TRP A 108 -6.34 -1.66 12.07
C TRP A 108 -5.68 -0.62 12.98
N PRO A 109 -4.57 -0.98 13.69
CA PRO A 109 -3.96 -0.08 14.67
C PRO A 109 -3.46 1.24 14.10
N ASP A 110 -3.04 1.24 12.82
CA ASP A 110 -2.46 2.42 12.16
C ASP A 110 -3.54 3.32 11.53
N ALA A 111 -4.82 2.99 11.69
CA ALA A 111 -5.91 3.73 11.04
C ALA A 111 -6.03 5.19 11.51
N ASP A 112 -5.69 5.48 12.77
CA ASP A 112 -5.73 6.81 13.37
C ASP A 112 -4.62 7.74 12.88
N LEU A 113 -3.55 7.17 12.30
CA LEU A 113 -2.49 7.92 11.61
C LEU A 113 -3.00 8.63 10.35
N TYR A 114 -4.13 8.17 9.81
CA TYR A 114 -4.72 8.67 8.58
C TYR A 114 -6.07 9.33 8.84
N ARG A 115 -6.18 10.63 8.55
CA ARG A 115 -7.47 11.35 8.58
C ARG A 115 -8.53 10.69 7.71
N TYR A 116 -8.10 10.03 6.62
CA TYR A 116 -8.98 9.27 5.73
C TYR A 116 -9.76 8.16 6.46
N TYR A 117 -9.12 7.48 7.42
CA TYR A 117 -9.71 6.35 8.15
C TYR A 117 -10.15 6.70 9.57
N GLY A 118 -9.57 7.73 10.19
CA GLY A 118 -9.91 8.18 11.55
C GLY A 118 -11.28 8.85 11.69
N GLY A 119 -11.98 9.16 10.59
CA GLY A 119 -13.25 9.90 10.62
C GLY A 119 -13.06 11.37 11.05
N PRO A 120 -14.10 12.22 10.93
CA PRO A 120 -14.05 13.56 11.52
C PRO A 120 -13.97 13.41 13.05
N ALA A 121 -12.98 14.06 13.66
CA ALA A 121 -12.99 14.34 15.09
C ALA A 121 -14.23 15.17 15.48
#